data_AF-E6QID8-F1
#
_entry.id   AF-E6QID8-F1
#
_cell.length_a   1.000
_cell.length_b   1.000
_cell.length_c   1.000
_cell.angle_alpha   90.00
_cell.angle_beta   90.00
_cell.angle_gamma   90.00
#
_symmetry.space_group_name_H-M   'P 1'
#
loop_
_entity.id
_entity.type
_entity.pdbx_description
1 polymer ?
#
loop_
_entity_poly.entity_id
_entity_poly.type
_entity_poly.pdbx_seq_one_letter_code
_entity_poly.pdbx_strand_id
1 'polypeptide(L)' 'MAVVAKLETEYVSVQGAETMTGRSRWSWRRDAYEGKIASVKLGAKLLIPIVEIRRVIAENTRPAVK' A
#
# COMPACT_ATOMS: atom_id res chain seq x y z
N MET A 1 -23.36 -7.86 -23.22
CA MET A 1 -22.45 -7.00 -22.42
C MET A 1 -21.61 -7.90 -21.54
N ALA A 2 -20.28 -7.92 -21.73
CA ALA A 2 -19.39 -8.67 -20.85
C ALA A 2 -19.24 -7.90 -19.53
N VAL A 3 -19.61 -8.53 -18.41
CA VAL A 3 -19.31 -8.00 -17.08
C VAL A 3 -17.82 -8.25 -16.84
N VAL A 4 -17.00 -7.21 -17.00
CA VAL A 4 -15.60 -7.26 -16.57
C VAL A 4 -15.61 -7.12 -15.05
N ALA A 5 -15.50 -8.24 -14.34
CA ALA A 5 -15.28 -8.22 -12.91
C ALA A 5 -13.96 -7.50 -12.62
N LYS A 6 -14.02 -6.43 -11.83
CA LYS A 6 -12.84 -5.68 -11.41
C LYS A 6 -12.10 -6.50 -10.35
N LEU A 7 -11.01 -7.15 -10.73
CA LEU A 7 -10.15 -7.87 -9.78
C LEU A 7 -9.55 -6.86 -8.79
N GLU A 8 -9.73 -7.11 -7.49
CA GLU A 8 -9.01 -6.37 -6.46
C GLU A 8 -7.54 -6.83 -6.45
N THR A 9 -6.61 -5.89 -6.54
CA THR A 9 -5.18 -6.18 -6.48
C THR A 9 -4.77 -6.52 -5.05
N GLU A 10 -4.29 -7.74 -4.83
CA GLU A 10 -3.79 -8.18 -3.52
C GLU A 10 -2.50 -7.48 -3.11
N TYR A 11 -1.68 -7.12 -4.09
CA TYR A 11 -0.40 -6.45 -3.91
C TYR A 11 -0.32 -5.22 -4.78
N VAL A 12 0.32 -4.17 -4.26
CA VAL A 12 0.61 -2.96 -5.03
C VAL A 12 2.09 -2.62 -4.97
N SER A 13 2.59 -1.96 -6.01
CA SER A 13 3.94 -1.42 -6.00
C SER A 13 4.04 -0.22 -5.06
N VAL A 14 5.27 0.15 -4.69
CA VAL A 14 5.54 1.40 -3.95
C VAL A 14 4.97 2.64 -4.68
N GLN A 15 4.99 2.64 -6.02
CA GLN A 15 4.37 3.71 -6.80
C GLN A 15 2.85 3.69 -6.64
N GLY A 16 2.22 2.51 -6.68
CA GLY A 16 0.79 2.38 -6.41
C GLY A 16 0.41 2.88 -5.02
N ALA A 17 1.21 2.55 -4.00
CA ALA A 17 1.01 3.04 -2.64
C ALA A 17 1.12 4.57 -2.55
N GLU A 18 2.07 5.19 -3.25
CA GLU A 18 2.18 6.65 -3.37
C GLU A 18 0.94 7.26 -4.04
N THR A 19 0.50 6.69 -5.17
CA THR A 19 -0.73 7.14 -5.85
C THR A 19 -1.96 7.04 -4.95
N MET A 20 -2.06 6.00 -4.13
CA MET A 20 -3.19 5.78 -3.23
C MET A 20 -3.21 6.72 -2.02
N THR A 21 -2.04 7.09 -1.50
CA THR A 21 -1.94 7.71 -0.16
C THR A 21 -1.32 9.10 -0.17
N GLY A 22 -0.71 9.53 -1.28
CA GLY A 22 0.11 10.74 -1.36
C GLY A 22 1.43 10.66 -0.58
N ARG A 23 1.69 9.55 0.12
CA ARG A 23 2.95 9.32 0.85
C ARG A 23 4.06 8.92 -0.10
N SER A 24 5.21 9.58 0.00
CA SER A 24 6.31 9.42 -0.96
C SER A 24 6.78 7.97 -1.14
N ARG A 25 7.18 7.62 -2.37
CA ARG A 25 7.82 6.32 -2.67
C ARG A 25 9.02 6.02 -1.77
N TRP A 26 9.81 7.03 -1.42
CA TRP A 26 10.98 6.87 -0.56
C TRP A 26 10.59 6.42 0.85
N SER A 27 9.57 7.05 1.45
CA SER A 27 9.07 6.69 2.77
C SER A 27 8.57 5.24 2.81
N TRP A 28 7.80 4.83 1.81
CA TRP A 28 7.33 3.45 1.69
C TRP A 28 8.47 2.43 1.58
N ARG A 29 9.49 2.73 0.76
CA ARG A 29 10.68 1.86 0.65
C ARG A 29 11.45 1.77 1.96
N ARG A 30 11.69 2.91 2.61
CA ARG A 30 12.41 2.96 3.89
C ARG A 30 11.69 2.11 4.93
N ASP A 31 10.39 2.33 5.12
CA ASP A 31 9.60 1.58 6.10
C ASP A 31 9.56 0.07 5.80
N ALA A 32 9.50 -0.31 4.51
CA ALA A 32 9.58 -1.72 4.11
C ALA A 32 10.95 -2.34 4.44
N TYR A 33 12.05 -1.63 4.16
CA TYR A 33 13.41 -2.11 4.46
C TYR A 33 13.72 -2.11 5.95
N GLU A 34 13.12 -1.20 6.72
CA GLU A 34 13.21 -1.16 8.18
C GLU A 34 12.26 -2.16 8.87
N GLY A 35 11.44 -2.90 8.12
CA GLY A 35 10.49 -3.87 8.68
C GLY A 35 9.31 -3.26 9.44
N LYS A 36 9.02 -1.97 9.25
CA LYS A 36 7.89 -1.25 9.87
C LYS A 36 6.55 -1.59 9.23
N ILE A 37 6.58 -2.10 7.99
CA ILE A 37 5.40 -2.54 7.25
C ILE A 37 5.64 -3.91 6.63
N ALA A 38 4.57 -4.67 6.47
CA ALA A 38 4.59 -5.90 5.69
C ALA A 38 4.89 -5.60 4.21
N SER A 39 5.85 -6.32 3.63
CA SER A 39 6.19 -6.19 2.22
C SER A 39 6.65 -7.52 1.64
N VAL A 40 6.54 -7.66 0.32
CA VAL A 40 6.96 -8.84 -0.43
C VAL A 40 7.99 -8.43 -1.47
N LYS A 41 9.12 -9.13 -1.50
CA LYS A 41 10.15 -8.97 -2.52
C LYS A 41 10.08 -10.11 -3.53
N LEU A 42 9.53 -9.84 -4.71
CA LEU A 42 9.46 -10.78 -5.83
C LEU A 42 10.46 -10.37 -6.90
N GLY A 43 11.63 -11.02 -6.89
CA GLY A 43 12.76 -10.63 -7.74
C GLY A 43 13.17 -9.18 -7.47
N ALA A 44 13.13 -8.34 -8.51
CA ALA A 44 13.43 -6.92 -8.42
C ALA A 44 12.27 -6.05 -7.90
N LYS A 45 11.06 -6.60 -7.76
CA LYS A 45 9.88 -5.83 -7.37
C LYS A 45 9.69 -5.85 -5.86
N LEU A 46 9.59 -4.65 -5.27
CA LEU A 46 9.08 -4.45 -3.93
C LEU A 46 7.57 -4.17 -4.00
N LEU A 47 6.80 -5.07 -3.40
CA LEU A 47 5.34 -5.02 -3.36
C LEU A 47 4.86 -4.90 -1.92
N ILE A 48 3.70 -4.29 -1.74
CA ILE A 48 3.06 -4.08 -0.44
C ILE A 48 1.66 -4.71 -0.52
N PRO A 49 1.28 -5.61 0.41
CA PRO A 49 -0.07 -6.12 0.48
C PRO A 49 -1.09 -4.98 0.64
N ILE A 50 -2.22 -5.04 -0.07
CA ILE A 50 -3.25 -4.00 0.01
C ILE A 50 -3.79 -3.82 1.44
N VAL A 51 -3.89 -4.92 2.19
CA VAL A 51 -4.31 -4.94 3.59
C VAL A 51 -3.36 -4.14 4.48
N GLU A 52 -2.07 -4.15 4.17
CA GLU A 52 -1.07 -3.42 4.94
C GLU A 52 -1.19 -1.90 4.71
N ILE A 53 -1.48 -1.49 3.48
CA ILE A 53 -1.74 -0.08 3.18
C ILE A 53 -2.99 0.40 3.93
N ARG A 54 -4.06 -0.40 3.91
CA ARG A 54 -5.30 -0.09 4.65
C ARG A 54 -5.01 0.03 6.16
N ARG A 55 -4.19 -0.85 6.74
CA ARG A 55 -3.74 -0.77 8.13
C ARG A 55 -3.01 0.54 8.42
N VAL A 56 -2.01 0.90 7.61
CA VAL A 56 -1.23 2.14 7.78
C VAL A 56 -2.13 3.38 7.73
N ILE A 57 -3.11 3.41 6.81
CA ILE A 57 -4.09 4.50 6.74
C ILE A 57 -4.92 4.56 8.02
N ALA A 58 -5.48 3.42 8.45
CA ALA A 58 -6.34 3.35 9.63
C ALA A 58 -5.61 3.81 10.90
N GLU A 59 -4.36 3.37 11.10
CA GLU A 59 -3.55 3.74 12.27
C GLU A 59 -3.12 5.21 12.29
N ASN A 60 -3.05 5.86 11.13
CA ASN A 60 -2.72 7.29 11.03
C ASN A 60 -3.96 8.19 10.87
N THR A 61 -5.16 7.61 10.85
CA THR A 61 -6.40 8.38 10.75
C THR A 61 -6.63 9.15 12.04
N ARG A 62 -6.75 10.48 11.95
CA ARG A 62 -7.12 11.31 13.10
C ARG A 62 -8.64 11.21 13.35
N PRO A 63 -9.10 11.29 14.61
CA PRO A 63 -10.54 11.30 14.89
C PRO A 63 -11.26 12.38 14.09
N ALA A 64 -12.38 12.02 13.47
CA ALA A 64 -13.27 13.00 12.89
C ALA A 64 -13.93 13.77 14.03
N VAL A 65 -13.64 15.07 14.12
CA VAL A 65 -14.38 15.96 15.03
C VAL A 65 -15.80 16.08 14.46
N LYS A 66 -16.80 15.77 15.28
CA LYS A 66 -18.21 15.94 14.92
C LYS A 66 -18.60 17.42 14.97
#